data_AF-A0A2A5GWZ2-F1
#
_entry.id   AF-A0A2A5GWZ2-F1
#
_cell.length_a   1.000
_cell.length_b   1.000
_cell.length_c   1.000
_cell.angle_alpha   90.00
_cell.angle_beta   90.00
_cell.angle_gamma   90.00
#
_symmetry.space_group_name_H-M   'P 1'
#
loop_
_entity.id
_entity.type
_entity.pdbx_description
1 polymer ?
#
loop_
_entity_poly.entity_id
_entity_poly.type
_entity_poly.pdbx_seq_one_letter_code
_entity_poly.pdbx_strand_id
1 'polypeptide(L)'
;MDDVQTRLTETSQNCLTAYEAWEGQKQDKKAQEELHSAIHELRKVSSRLEIDLAISERETSTAKPLPIPSHKSSNKNSGISILDNGAGSADSGSQTIVQKAAPRRRRAPRKPQS
;
A
#
# COMPACT_ATOMS: atom_id res chain seq x y z
N MET A 1 -16.23 -7.27 -5.41
CA MET A 1 -15.12 -8.11 -4.95
C MET A 1 -15.48 -9.53 -5.33
N ASP A 2 -14.80 -10.13 -6.29
CA ASP A 2 -14.92 -11.59 -6.47
C ASP A 2 -14.57 -12.26 -5.15
N ASP A 3 -15.37 -13.24 -4.76
CA ASP A 3 -15.20 -13.96 -3.51
C ASP A 3 -13.83 -14.66 -3.52
N VAL A 4 -12.94 -14.23 -2.61
CA VAL A 4 -11.58 -14.78 -2.49
C VAL A 4 -11.66 -16.28 -2.18
N GLN A 5 -12.72 -16.73 -1.50
CA GLN A 5 -12.97 -18.14 -1.23
C GLN A 5 -13.19 -18.93 -2.53
N THR A 6 -14.02 -18.42 -3.44
CA THR A 6 -14.26 -19.04 -4.74
C THR A 6 -12.99 -19.10 -5.56
N ARG A 7 -12.25 -17.98 -5.66
CA ARG A 7 -10.98 -17.94 -6.39
C ARG A 7 -9.93 -18.89 -5.82
N LEU A 8 -9.81 -18.98 -4.50
CA LEU A 8 -8.91 -19.92 -3.85
C LEU A 8 -9.27 -21.36 -4.18
N THR A 9 -10.56 -21.68 -4.15
CA THR A 9 -11.07 -23.02 -4.46
C THR A 9 -10.78 -23.39 -5.92
N GLU A 10 -11.16 -22.53 -6.86
CA GLU A 10 -10.96 -22.77 -8.30
C GLU A 10 -9.47 -22.85 -8.67
N THR A 11 -8.64 -21.91 -8.19
CA THR A 11 -7.22 -21.89 -8.54
C THR A 11 -6.44 -23.06 -7.92
N SER A 12 -6.78 -23.48 -6.70
CA SER A 12 -6.16 -24.65 -6.08
C SER A 12 -6.56 -25.95 -6.79
N GLN A 13 -7.84 -26.12 -7.14
CA GLN A 13 -8.34 -27.27 -7.93
C GLN A 13 -7.71 -27.32 -9.32
N ASN A 14 -7.60 -26.18 -10.01
CA ASN A 14 -6.95 -26.12 -11.31
C ASN A 14 -5.45 -26.44 -11.21
N CYS A 15 -4.76 -25.96 -10.17
CA CYS A 15 -3.36 -26.28 -9.93
C CYS A 15 -3.15 -27.77 -9.66
N LEU A 16 -4.05 -28.40 -8.89
CA LEU A 16 -3.98 -29.83 -8.61
C LEU A 16 -4.21 -30.65 -9.90
N THR A 17 -5.24 -30.33 -10.68
CA THR A 17 -5.52 -30.99 -11.96
C THR A 17 -4.35 -30.86 -12.93
N ALA A 18 -3.77 -29.67 -13.07
CA ALA A 18 -2.61 -29.44 -13.93
C ALA A 18 -1.38 -30.22 -13.46
N TYR A 19 -1.20 -30.37 -12.14
CA TYR A 19 -0.12 -31.16 -11.56
C TYR A 19 -0.30 -32.65 -11.87
N GLU A 20 -1.49 -33.20 -11.69
CA GLU A 20 -1.78 -34.61 -12.01
C GLU A 20 -1.58 -34.91 -13.50
N ALA A 21 -2.01 -33.99 -14.38
CA ALA A 21 -1.81 -34.11 -15.82
C ALA A 21 -0.32 -34.11 -16.20
N TRP A 22 0.48 -33.19 -15.62
CA TRP A 22 1.92 -33.14 -15.85
C TRP A 22 2.65 -34.35 -15.25
N GLU A 23 2.26 -34.82 -14.07
CA GLU A 23 2.87 -35.98 -13.41
C GLU A 23 2.69 -37.25 -14.27
N GLY A 24 1.53 -37.40 -14.92
CA GLY A 24 1.27 -38.49 -15.88
C GLY A 24 2.04 -38.37 -17.20
N GLN A 25 2.51 -37.16 -17.56
CA GLN A 25 3.14 -36.86 -18.85
C GLN A 25 4.36 -35.93 -18.69
N LYS A 26 5.34 -36.32 -17.87
CA LYS A 26 6.48 -35.45 -17.48
C LYS A 26 7.34 -34.89 -18.63
N GLN A 27 7.27 -35.51 -19.81
CA GLN A 27 8.00 -35.05 -21.00
C GLN A 27 7.20 -34.08 -21.87
N ASP A 28 5.91 -33.89 -21.58
CA ASP A 28 5.08 -32.93 -22.30
C ASP A 28 5.34 -31.50 -21.82
N LYS A 29 5.87 -30.68 -22.73
CA LYS A 29 6.13 -29.26 -22.49
C LYS A 29 4.83 -28.48 -22.28
N LYS A 30 3.74 -28.87 -22.94
CA LYS A 30 2.46 -28.16 -22.82
C LYS A 30 1.88 -28.35 -21.42
N ALA A 31 1.84 -29.58 -20.92
CA ALA A 31 1.44 -29.87 -19.54
C ALA A 31 2.32 -29.12 -18.51
N GLN A 32 3.62 -29.01 -18.76
CA GLN A 32 4.53 -28.24 -17.91
C GLN A 32 4.19 -26.73 -17.90
N GLU A 33 3.96 -26.12 -19.07
CA GLU A 33 3.58 -24.70 -19.19
C GLU A 33 2.22 -24.40 -18.53
N GLU A 34 1.28 -25.33 -18.65
CA GLU A 34 -0.05 -25.23 -18.04
C GLU A 34 0.04 -25.31 -16.50
N LEU A 35 0.86 -26.22 -15.97
CA LEU A 35 1.15 -26.27 -14.54
C LEU A 35 1.84 -24.98 -14.04
N HIS A 36 2.80 -24.43 -14.78
CA HIS A 36 3.43 -23.16 -14.43
C HIS A 36 2.43 -22.00 -14.37
N SER A 37 1.48 -21.96 -15.31
CA SER A 37 0.42 -20.95 -15.32
C SER A 37 -0.53 -21.11 -14.14
N ALA A 38 -0.95 -22.34 -13.83
CA ALA A 38 -1.81 -22.63 -12.68
C ALA A 38 -1.14 -22.26 -11.33
N ILE A 39 0.15 -22.57 -11.17
CA ILE A 39 0.94 -22.16 -10.00
C ILE A 39 1.02 -20.63 -9.90
N HIS A 40 1.17 -19.93 -11.03
CA HIS A 40 1.23 -18.48 -11.04
C HIS A 40 -0.08 -17.85 -10.56
N GLU A 41 -1.23 -18.35 -11.02
CA GLU A 41 -2.53 -17.89 -10.51
C GLU A 41 -2.71 -18.17 -9.01
N LEU A 42 -2.32 -19.37 -8.54
CA LEU A 42 -2.37 -19.70 -7.12
C LEU A 42 -1.52 -18.74 -6.26
N ARG A 43 -0.35 -18.32 -6.75
CA ARG A 43 0.49 -17.31 -6.07
C ARG A 43 -0.20 -15.96 -5.96
N LYS A 44 -0.95 -15.51 -6.98
CA LYS A 44 -1.71 -14.25 -6.90
C LYS A 44 -2.74 -14.30 -5.79
N VAL A 45 -3.44 -15.42 -5.64
CA VAL A 45 -4.44 -15.61 -4.57
C VAL A 45 -3.75 -15.67 -3.21
N SER A 46 -2.63 -16.39 -3.08
CA SER A 46 -1.83 -16.41 -1.84
C SER A 46 -1.40 -15.01 -1.40
N SER A 47 -0.83 -14.21 -2.32
CA SER A 47 -0.42 -12.84 -2.01
C SER A 47 -1.59 -11.96 -1.58
N ARG A 48 -2.79 -12.20 -2.11
CA ARG A 48 -4.00 -11.49 -1.66
C ARG A 48 -4.35 -11.84 -0.21
N LEU A 49 -4.33 -13.12 0.14
CA LEU A 49 -4.58 -13.58 1.51
C LEU A 49 -3.53 -13.04 2.49
N GLU A 50 -2.26 -12.98 2.10
CA GLU A 50 -1.19 -12.39 2.90
C GLU A 50 -1.44 -10.91 3.19
N ILE A 51 -1.92 -10.15 2.21
CA ILE A 51 -2.31 -8.74 2.40
C ILE A 51 -3.48 -8.64 3.39
N ASP A 52 -4.51 -9.47 3.23
CA ASP A 52 -5.69 -9.43 4.09
C ASP A 52 -5.34 -9.81 5.55
N LEU A 53 -4.42 -10.76 5.74
CA LEU A 53 -3.84 -11.06 7.05
C LEU A 53 -3.10 -9.86 7.64
N ALA A 54 -2.21 -9.22 6.87
CA ALA A 54 -1.46 -8.05 7.34
C ALA A 54 -2.38 -6.87 7.70
N ILE A 55 -3.48 -6.68 6.96
CA ILE A 55 -4.52 -5.69 7.30
C ILE A 55 -5.18 -6.03 8.64
N SER A 56 -5.58 -7.29 8.85
CA SER A 56 -6.21 -7.72 10.10
C SER A 56 -5.27 -7.56 11.31
N GLU A 57 -3.98 -7.82 11.15
CA GLU A 57 -2.95 -7.59 12.17
C GLU A 57 -2.76 -6.10 12.46
N ARG A 58 -2.81 -5.26 11.43
CA ARG A 58 -2.73 -3.81 11.59
C ARG A 58 -3.94 -3.26 12.33
N GLU A 59 -5.15 -3.71 12.01
CA GLU A 59 -6.36 -3.27 12.71
C GLU A 59 -6.35 -3.63 14.19
N THR A 60 -5.86 -4.82 14.53
CA THR A 60 -5.69 -5.25 15.93
C THR A 60 -4.59 -4.50 16.67
N SER A 61 -3.47 -4.15 15.99
CA SER A 61 -2.32 -3.48 16.63
C SER A 61 -2.42 -1.95 16.68
N THR A 62 -3.02 -1.30 15.69
CA THR A 62 -3.18 0.16 15.64
C THR A 62 -4.28 0.71 16.54
N ALA A 63 -5.07 -0.16 17.16
CA ALA A 63 -6.03 0.21 18.21
C ALA A 63 -5.37 0.80 19.47
N LYS A 64 -4.04 0.67 19.64
CA LYS A 64 -3.30 1.35 20.72
C LYS A 64 -2.84 2.72 20.22
N PRO A 65 -3.51 3.84 20.59
CA PRO A 65 -3.04 5.16 20.23
C PRO A 65 -1.62 5.36 20.73
N LEU A 66 -0.74 5.81 19.84
CA LEU A 66 0.65 6.12 20.22
C LEU A 66 0.62 7.16 21.35
N PRO A 67 1.41 6.97 22.42
CA PRO A 67 1.46 7.94 23.50
C PRO A 67 1.88 9.30 22.94
N ILE A 68 1.09 10.33 23.23
CA ILE A 68 1.38 11.69 22.80
C ILE A 68 2.70 12.11 23.47
N PRO A 69 3.70 12.61 22.71
CA PRO A 69 4.95 13.08 23.28
C PRO A 69 4.70 14.17 24.33
N SER A 70 5.44 14.15 25.45
CA SER A 70 5.20 15.07 26.58
C SER A 70 5.22 16.56 26.14
N HIS A 71 6.09 16.90 25.21
CA HIS A 71 6.21 18.24 24.63
C HIS A 71 5.03 18.67 23.73
N LYS A 72 4.20 17.73 23.25
CA LYS A 72 2.97 18.04 22.47
C LYS A 72 1.73 18.18 23.36
N SER A 73 1.76 17.62 24.57
CA SER A 73 0.61 17.66 25.49
C SER A 73 0.33 19.06 26.06
N SER A 74 1.36 19.91 26.15
CA SER A 74 1.27 21.23 26.78
C SER A 74 0.63 22.32 25.92
N ASN A 75 0.41 22.09 24.61
CA ASN A 75 -0.05 23.13 23.69
C ASN A 75 -1.57 23.18 23.48
N LYS A 76 -2.36 22.56 24.36
CA LYS A 76 -3.84 22.61 24.29
C LYS A 76 -4.43 23.97 24.67
N ASN A 77 -3.61 24.96 25.06
CA ASN A 77 -4.09 26.26 25.51
C ASN A 77 -3.75 27.45 24.57
N SER A 78 -3.24 27.22 23.36
CA SER A 78 -2.80 28.30 22.46
C SER A 78 -3.56 28.39 21.13
N GLY A 79 -4.86 28.02 21.06
CA GLY A 79 -5.48 27.90 19.74
C GLY A 79 -7.00 27.88 19.59
N ILE A 80 -7.80 28.33 20.57
CA ILE A 80 -9.19 28.78 20.33
C ILE A 80 -9.45 30.02 21.17
N SER A 81 -9.29 31.19 20.55
CA SER A 81 -10.04 32.40 20.88
C SER A 81 -10.21 33.17 19.57
N ILE A 82 -11.02 32.62 18.66
CA ILE A 82 -11.63 33.42 17.61
C ILE A 82 -12.75 34.18 18.33
N LEU A 83 -12.49 35.43 18.73
CA LEU A 83 -13.50 36.47 19.02
C LEU A 83 -12.76 37.81 19.20
N ASP A 84 -13.07 38.74 18.29
CA ASP A 84 -13.30 40.17 18.53
C ASP A 84 -12.15 41.15 18.86
N ASN A 85 -11.99 42.12 17.94
CA ASN A 85 -11.61 43.53 18.12
C ASN A 85 -10.16 43.95 18.44
N GLY A 86 -9.69 44.97 17.69
CA GLY A 86 -8.74 45.97 18.22
C GLY A 86 -7.35 46.01 17.57
N ALA A 87 -7.03 47.18 17.01
CA ALA A 87 -5.78 47.57 16.36
C ALA A 87 -4.49 47.42 17.21
N GLY A 88 -3.35 47.25 16.53
CA GLY A 88 -2.02 47.43 17.14
C GLY A 88 -0.87 47.02 16.21
N SER A 89 -0.02 47.99 15.88
CA SER A 89 1.16 47.87 15.01
C SER A 89 2.45 47.58 15.81
N ALA A 90 3.51 47.18 15.09
CA ALA A 90 4.94 47.01 15.47
C ALA A 90 5.32 45.67 16.16
N ASP A 91 5.97 44.74 15.45
CA ASP A 91 7.43 44.63 15.18
C ASP A 91 8.20 43.88 16.29
N SER A 92 8.58 42.61 16.03
CA SER A 92 9.95 42.14 16.26
C SER A 92 10.14 40.68 15.77
N GLY A 93 10.96 40.55 14.73
CA GLY A 93 11.86 39.43 14.42
C GLY A 93 11.46 37.98 14.73
N SER A 94 11.08 37.23 13.69
CA SER A 94 11.38 35.80 13.58
C SER A 94 11.47 35.43 12.10
N GLN A 95 12.68 35.15 11.64
CA GLN A 95 13.00 34.84 10.25
C GLN A 95 12.25 33.58 9.78
N THR A 96 11.42 33.73 8.76
CA THR A 96 10.86 32.60 8.00
C THR A 96 11.97 31.96 7.19
N ILE A 97 12.44 30.77 7.61
CA ILE A 97 13.26 29.91 6.76
C ILE A 97 12.35 29.41 5.62
N VAL A 98 12.39 30.14 4.50
CA VAL A 98 11.81 29.67 3.24
C VAL A 98 12.68 28.51 2.76
N GLN A 99 12.25 27.28 3.04
CA GLN A 99 12.85 26.10 2.44
C GLN A 99 12.63 26.17 0.92
N LYS A 100 13.70 26.51 0.19
CA LYS A 100 13.71 26.58 -1.27
C LYS A 100 13.45 25.18 -1.81
N ALA A 101 12.23 24.92 -2.31
CA ALA A 101 11.88 23.65 -2.93
C ALA A 101 12.81 23.36 -4.11
N ALA A 102 13.42 22.16 -4.11
CA ALA A 102 14.30 21.73 -5.19
C ALA A 102 13.54 21.70 -6.53
N PRO A 103 14.16 22.13 -7.65
CA PRO A 103 13.49 22.20 -8.94
C PRO A 103 13.09 20.80 -9.42
N ARG A 104 11.79 20.62 -9.68
CA ARG A 104 11.18 19.39 -10.20
C ARG A 104 11.69 19.15 -11.63
N ARG A 105 12.65 18.22 -11.80
CA ARG A 105 13.14 17.78 -13.13
C ARG A 105 11.97 17.26 -13.96
N ARG A 106 11.56 18.01 -15.01
CA ARG A 106 10.63 17.52 -16.03
C ARG A 106 11.32 16.40 -16.82
N ARG A 107 10.74 15.21 -16.85
CA ARG A 107 11.20 14.13 -17.74
C ARG A 107 10.92 14.53 -19.19
N ALA A 108 11.92 14.37 -20.05
CA ALA A 108 11.78 14.65 -21.48
C ALA A 108 10.85 13.63 -22.15
N PRO A 109 10.05 14.04 -23.17
CA PRO A 109 9.23 13.11 -23.94
C PRO A 109 10.12 12.15 -24.75
N ARG A 110 9.74 10.87 -24.78
CA ARG A 110 10.40 9.84 -25.60
C ARG A 110 10.15 10.11 -27.08
N LYS A 111 11.20 10.08 -27.90
CA LYS A 111 11.07 10.13 -29.38
C LYS A 111 10.33 8.88 -29.88
N PRO A 112 9.47 9.00 -30.91
CA PRO A 112 8.89 7.83 -31.56
C PRO A 112 9.99 7.05 -32.28
N GLN A 113 9.94 5.72 -32.19
CA GLN A 113 10.78 4.83 -33.00
C GLN A 113 10.29 4.88 -34.44
N SER A 114 11.24 4.96 -35.37
CA SER A 114 11.01 4.97 -36.81
C SER A 114 10.78 3.58 -37.36
#